data_AF-A0A5C1A9V7-F1
#
_entry.id   AF-A0A5C1A9V7-F1
#
_cell.length_a   1.000
_cell.length_b   1.000
_cell.length_c   1.000
_cell.angle_alpha   90.00
_cell.angle_beta   90.00
_cell.angle_gamma   90.00
#
_symmetry.space_group_name_H-M   'P 1'
#
loop_
_entity.id
_entity.type
_entity.pdbx_description
1 polymer ?
#
loop_
_entity_poly.entity_id
_entity_poly.type
_entity_poly.pdbx_seq_one_letter_code
_entity_poly.pdbx_strand_id
1 'polypeptide(L)'
;MRRIALPLMGVLVLAVAGCGSSTASVTGEVKYDGQSIQYGTIAFLPVGEGKKVGGPIENGKYTIAPEFGPTPGNYKVEIHWNKPTGKKTFNADLNQELDVQAEGLPDKYHAKTELTADIKGGSNTVNFDLQK
;
A
#
# COMPACT_ATOMS: atom_id res chain seq x y z
N MET A 1 40.21 56.63 -5.91
CA MET A 1 39.68 55.82 -7.03
C MET A 1 39.16 54.50 -6.47
N ARG A 2 37.84 54.30 -6.61
CA ARG A 2 37.01 53.07 -6.48
C ARG A 2 37.43 52.00 -5.45
N ARG A 3 36.77 52.06 -4.29
CA ARG A 3 36.51 50.92 -3.39
C ARG A 3 35.44 50.03 -4.04
N ILE A 4 35.64 48.73 -4.13
CA ILE A 4 34.53 47.79 -4.33
C ILE A 4 34.74 46.63 -3.35
N ALA A 5 34.01 46.72 -2.25
CA ALA A 5 33.88 45.70 -1.23
C ALA A 5 33.01 44.55 -1.75
N LEU A 6 33.43 43.32 -1.45
CA LEU A 6 32.63 42.11 -1.61
C LEU A 6 31.56 42.09 -0.50
N PRO A 7 30.29 41.79 -0.83
CA PRO A 7 29.59 40.85 0.03
C PRO A 7 28.76 39.83 -0.76
N LEU A 8 29.06 38.56 -0.49
CA LEU A 8 28.10 37.50 -0.11
C LEU A 8 26.62 37.78 -0.48
N MET A 9 26.19 37.41 -1.67
CA MET A 9 24.77 37.41 -2.05
C MET A 9 24.27 35.97 -1.99
N GLY A 10 23.56 35.66 -0.90
CA GLY A 10 23.19 34.32 -0.47
C GLY A 10 22.36 33.53 -1.49
N VAL A 11 22.69 32.24 -1.57
CA VAL A 11 21.87 31.20 -2.19
C VAL A 11 20.54 31.17 -1.46
N LEU A 12 19.49 31.69 -2.08
CA LEU A 12 18.12 31.51 -1.63
C LEU A 12 17.71 30.07 -1.96
N VAL A 13 18.03 29.16 -1.03
CA VAL A 13 17.44 27.82 -0.99
C VAL A 13 15.95 28.04 -0.69
N LEU A 14 15.12 28.06 -1.73
CA LEU A 14 13.69 27.86 -1.57
C LEU A 14 13.49 26.44 -1.07
N ALA A 15 13.53 26.29 0.26
CA ALA A 15 12.96 25.14 0.94
C ALA A 15 11.47 25.13 0.60
N VAL A 16 11.09 24.31 -0.38
CA VAL A 16 9.70 23.92 -0.58
C VAL A 16 9.35 23.00 0.60
N ALA A 17 9.09 23.61 1.75
CA ALA A 17 8.46 22.94 2.88
C ALA A 17 6.98 22.74 2.54
N GLY A 18 6.71 21.82 1.62
CA GLY A 18 5.40 21.24 1.42
C GLY A 18 5.10 20.27 2.56
N CYS A 19 5.07 20.75 3.80
CA CYS A 19 4.62 19.97 4.94
C CYS A 19 3.11 20.17 5.07
N GLY A 20 2.36 19.58 4.13
CA GLY A 20 0.91 19.52 4.15
C GLY A 20 0.50 18.06 4.12
N SER A 21 -0.52 17.73 4.89
CA SER A 21 -1.22 16.45 5.07
C SER A 21 -1.83 15.88 3.78
N SER A 22 -1.06 15.86 2.71
CA SER A 22 -1.44 15.28 1.43
C SER A 22 -1.32 13.77 1.54
N THR A 23 -2.38 13.10 1.11
CA THR A 23 -2.40 11.66 0.97
C THR A 23 -1.41 11.23 -0.11
N ALA A 24 -0.75 10.11 0.14
CA ALA A 24 0.30 9.55 -0.70
C ALA A 24 -0.27 8.55 -1.70
N SER A 25 0.36 8.41 -2.87
CA SER A 25 0.08 7.26 -3.74
C SER A 25 0.91 6.07 -3.28
N VAL A 26 0.33 4.87 -3.34
CA VAL A 26 1.00 3.63 -2.96
C VAL A 26 0.76 2.59 -4.03
N THR A 27 1.83 2.03 -4.56
CA THR A 27 1.80 0.87 -5.46
C THR A 27 2.63 -0.25 -4.88
N GLY A 28 2.41 -1.46 -5.35
CA GLY A 28 3.29 -2.55 -4.99
C GLY A 28 2.91 -3.88 -5.61
N GLU A 29 3.83 -4.82 -5.45
CA GLU A 29 3.64 -6.22 -5.78
C GLU A 29 3.50 -7.07 -4.52
N VAL A 30 2.68 -8.12 -4.58
CA VAL A 30 2.52 -9.10 -3.51
C VAL A 30 2.76 -10.49 -4.08
N LYS A 31 3.73 -11.18 -3.48
CA LYS A 31 4.11 -12.56 -3.80
C LYS A 31 4.05 -13.40 -2.54
N TYR A 32 3.75 -14.68 -2.69
CA TYR A 32 3.82 -15.68 -1.63
C TYR A 32 4.59 -16.89 -2.15
N ASP A 33 5.66 -17.27 -1.44
CA ASP A 33 6.59 -18.34 -1.86
C ASP A 33 7.08 -18.16 -3.31
N GLY A 34 7.36 -16.90 -3.69
CA GLY A 34 7.84 -16.53 -5.02
C GLY A 34 6.76 -16.42 -6.11
N GLN A 35 5.50 -16.73 -5.80
CA GLN A 35 4.38 -16.65 -6.75
C GLN A 35 3.50 -15.43 -6.49
N SER A 36 3.17 -14.68 -7.55
CA SER A 36 2.22 -13.55 -7.45
C SER A 36 0.84 -14.03 -7.01
N ILE A 37 0.28 -13.40 -5.97
CA ILE A 37 -1.10 -13.71 -5.55
C ILE A 37 -2.08 -13.16 -6.59
N GLN A 38 -2.91 -14.04 -7.17
CA GLN A 38 -3.73 -13.65 -8.32
C GLN A 38 -4.82 -12.63 -7.96
N TYR A 39 -5.53 -12.86 -6.85
CA TYR A 39 -6.62 -12.01 -6.38
C TYR A 39 -6.60 -11.89 -4.87
N GLY A 40 -6.79 -10.68 -4.37
CA GLY A 40 -6.79 -10.44 -2.93
C GLY A 40 -7.14 -9.00 -2.59
N THR A 41 -6.91 -8.63 -1.34
CA THR A 41 -7.02 -7.24 -0.89
C THR A 41 -5.84 -6.89 -0.01
N ILE A 42 -5.44 -5.63 -0.06
CA ILE A 42 -4.46 -5.05 0.84
C ILE A 42 -5.10 -3.89 1.60
N ALA A 43 -4.80 -3.78 2.88
CA ALA A 43 -5.19 -2.64 3.68
C ALA A 43 -4.02 -2.13 4.54
N PHE A 44 -3.92 -0.82 4.62
CA PHE A 44 -3.00 -0.08 5.46
C PHE A 44 -3.77 0.48 6.66
N LEU A 45 -3.45 0.00 7.85
CA LEU A 45 -4.06 0.38 9.13
C LEU A 45 -3.09 1.31 9.89
N PRO A 46 -3.43 2.58 10.12
CA PRO A 46 -2.51 3.51 10.76
C PRO A 46 -2.23 3.06 12.20
N VAL A 47 -0.97 3.15 12.64
CA VAL A 47 -0.57 2.86 14.03
C VAL A 47 -0.95 4.01 14.99
N GLY A 48 -1.29 5.18 14.44
CA GLY A 48 -1.78 6.35 15.18
C GLY A 48 -2.97 7.00 14.47
N GLU A 49 -2.96 8.33 14.37
CA GLU A 49 -4.00 9.07 13.65
C GLU A 49 -3.95 8.79 12.14
N GLY A 50 -5.14 8.69 11.53
CA GLY A 50 -5.29 8.44 10.12
C GLY A 50 -6.50 7.56 9.82
N LYS A 51 -6.82 7.41 8.54
CA LYS A 51 -7.87 6.50 8.05
C LYS A 51 -7.26 5.19 7.58
N LYS A 52 -7.96 4.07 7.80
CA LYS A 52 -7.69 2.81 7.10
C LYS A 52 -7.91 3.04 5.60
N VAL A 53 -6.96 2.64 4.79
CA VAL A 53 -7.03 2.69 3.32
C VAL A 53 -6.63 1.35 2.74
N GLY A 54 -6.99 1.09 1.50
CA GLY A 54 -6.71 -0.20 0.89
C GLY A 54 -7.27 -0.31 -0.51
N GLY A 55 -7.06 -1.45 -1.14
CA GLY A 55 -7.53 -1.71 -2.48
C GLY A 55 -7.44 -3.19 -2.85
N PRO A 56 -8.01 -3.55 -4.01
CA PRO A 56 -7.85 -4.88 -4.56
C PRO A 56 -6.39 -5.14 -4.96
N ILE A 57 -6.01 -6.40 -4.86
CA ILE A 57 -4.79 -6.95 -5.45
C ILE A 57 -5.22 -7.76 -6.66
N GLU A 58 -4.70 -7.43 -7.83
CA GLU A 58 -5.00 -8.08 -9.10
C GLU A 58 -3.68 -8.44 -9.79
N ASN A 59 -3.53 -9.71 -10.18
CA ASN A 59 -2.31 -10.23 -10.79
C ASN A 59 -1.05 -9.93 -9.96
N GLY A 60 -1.17 -9.99 -8.64
CA GLY A 60 -0.12 -9.70 -7.68
C GLY A 60 0.22 -8.23 -7.54
N LYS A 61 -0.57 -7.30 -8.08
CA LYS A 61 -0.31 -5.87 -8.05
C LYS A 61 -1.45 -5.13 -7.40
N TYR A 62 -1.13 -4.04 -6.71
CA TYR A 62 -2.13 -3.12 -6.17
C TYR A 62 -1.70 -1.68 -6.43
N THR A 63 -2.69 -0.79 -6.45
CA THR A 63 -2.50 0.65 -6.60
C THR A 63 -3.54 1.37 -5.80
N ILE A 64 -3.09 2.29 -4.94
CA ILE A 64 -3.92 3.23 -4.20
C ILE A 64 -3.56 4.61 -4.70
N ALA A 65 -4.48 5.21 -5.45
CA ALA A 65 -4.35 6.56 -5.97
C ALA A 65 -4.32 7.57 -4.80
N PRO A 66 -3.60 8.70 -4.94
CA PRO A 66 -3.39 9.63 -3.83
C PRO A 66 -4.70 10.13 -3.22
N GLU A 67 -5.78 10.32 -3.98
CA GLU A 67 -7.09 10.73 -3.46
C GLU A 67 -7.70 9.74 -2.44
N PHE A 68 -7.36 8.46 -2.53
CA PHE A 68 -7.75 7.39 -1.61
C PHE A 68 -6.59 6.94 -0.71
N GLY A 69 -5.45 7.61 -0.82
CA GLY A 69 -4.18 7.24 -0.24
C GLY A 69 -4.08 7.42 1.27
N PRO A 70 -3.09 6.77 1.90
CA PRO A 70 -2.73 7.01 3.30
C PRO A 70 -2.06 8.37 3.45
N THR A 71 -2.20 8.99 4.62
CA THR A 71 -1.31 10.10 5.01
C THR A 71 0.09 9.56 5.33
N PRO A 72 1.16 10.37 5.24
CA PRO A 72 2.49 9.91 5.63
C PRO A 72 2.53 9.42 7.08
N GLY A 73 3.17 8.29 7.35
CA GLY A 73 3.22 7.68 8.68
C GLY A 73 3.44 6.17 8.66
N ASN A 74 3.38 5.56 9.85
CA ASN A 74 3.55 4.13 10.04
C ASN A 74 2.21 3.38 10.03
N TYR A 75 2.18 2.27 9.30
CA TYR A 75 1.00 1.44 9.11
C TYR A 75 1.29 -0.03 9.43
N LYS A 76 0.33 -0.72 10.04
CA LYS A 76 0.21 -2.18 9.91
C LYS A 76 -0.43 -2.50 8.56
N VAL A 77 -0.11 -3.65 7.99
CA VAL A 77 -0.61 -4.02 6.67
C VAL A 77 -1.32 -5.36 6.71
N GLU A 78 -2.59 -5.40 6.36
CA GLU A 78 -3.35 -6.65 6.22
C GLU A 78 -3.38 -7.03 4.74
N ILE A 79 -2.98 -8.27 4.42
CA ILE A 79 -3.06 -8.83 3.07
C ILE A 79 -3.89 -10.09 3.13
N HIS A 80 -5.01 -10.10 2.42
CA HIS A 80 -5.86 -11.28 2.24
C HIS A 80 -5.66 -11.85 0.84
N TRP A 81 -5.42 -13.16 0.76
CA TRP A 81 -5.40 -13.87 -0.52
C TRP A 81 -6.68 -14.68 -0.66
N ASN A 82 -7.55 -14.24 -1.57
CA ASN A 82 -8.77 -14.94 -1.95
C ASN A 82 -8.43 -16.13 -2.87
N LYS A 83 -7.78 -17.16 -2.33
CA LYS A 83 -7.24 -18.28 -3.09
C LYS A 83 -8.36 -19.22 -3.53
N PRO A 84 -8.52 -19.50 -4.84
CA PRO A 84 -9.48 -20.50 -5.30
C PRO A 84 -9.16 -21.87 -4.72
N THR A 85 -10.20 -22.55 -4.19
CA THR A 85 -10.06 -23.89 -3.60
C THR A 85 -10.19 -25.02 -4.63
N GLY A 86 -10.53 -24.68 -5.89
CA GLY A 86 -10.87 -25.65 -6.94
C GLY A 86 -12.28 -26.24 -6.82
N LYS A 87 -13.03 -25.89 -5.77
CA LYS A 87 -14.44 -26.25 -5.61
C LYS A 87 -15.32 -25.15 -6.18
N LYS A 88 -16.49 -25.54 -6.69
CA LYS A 88 -17.55 -24.62 -7.11
C LYS A 88 -18.78 -24.76 -6.23
N THR A 89 -19.55 -23.69 -6.11
CA THR A 89 -20.84 -23.67 -5.45
C THR A 89 -21.87 -22.94 -6.30
N PHE A 90 -23.11 -23.38 -6.29
CA PHE A 90 -24.19 -22.71 -7.02
C PHE A 90 -24.71 -21.53 -6.19
N ASN A 91 -24.63 -20.33 -6.75
CA ASN A 91 -25.23 -19.12 -6.19
C ASN A 91 -26.61 -18.93 -6.83
N ALA A 92 -27.68 -19.15 -6.05
CA ALA A 92 -29.05 -19.05 -6.52
C ALA A 92 -29.46 -17.61 -6.89
N ASP A 93 -28.94 -16.60 -6.18
CA ASP A 93 -29.26 -15.19 -6.41
C ASP A 93 -28.74 -14.71 -7.77
N LEU A 94 -27.57 -15.21 -8.17
CA LEU A 94 -26.93 -14.90 -9.45
C LEU A 94 -27.20 -15.95 -10.53
N ASN A 95 -27.92 -17.03 -10.19
CA ASN A 95 -28.18 -18.19 -11.04
C ASN A 95 -26.93 -18.72 -11.78
N GLN A 96 -25.81 -18.84 -11.07
CA GLN A 96 -24.53 -19.27 -11.64
C GLN A 96 -23.65 -20.03 -10.64
N GLU A 97 -22.70 -20.81 -11.16
CA GLU A 97 -21.64 -21.42 -10.34
C GLU A 97 -20.53 -20.40 -10.05
N LEU A 98 -20.12 -20.32 -8.78
CA LEU A 98 -18.99 -19.49 -8.33
C LEU A 98 -17.88 -20.38 -7.76
N ASP A 99 -16.63 -19.97 -7.97
CA ASP A 99 -15.50 -20.59 -7.31
C ASP A 99 -15.54 -20.32 -5.80
N VAL A 100 -15.40 -21.39 -5.02
CA VAL A 100 -15.22 -21.28 -3.57
C VAL A 100 -13.79 -20.82 -3.31
N GLN A 101 -13.66 -19.69 -2.63
CA GLN A 101 -12.39 -19.10 -2.23
C GLN A 101 -12.14 -19.33 -0.73
N ALA A 102 -10.89 -19.43 -0.35
CA ALA A 102 -10.45 -19.49 1.04
C ALA A 102 -9.19 -18.63 1.21
N GLU A 103 -8.86 -18.27 2.45
CA GLU A 103 -7.63 -17.57 2.75
C GLU A 103 -6.41 -18.42 2.35
N GLY A 104 -5.52 -17.81 1.56
CA GLY A 104 -4.30 -18.43 1.06
C GLY A 104 -3.06 -18.14 1.89
N LEU A 105 -3.13 -17.19 2.83
CA LEU A 105 -2.02 -16.73 3.64
C LEU A 105 -2.12 -17.18 5.11
N PRO A 106 -0.99 -17.34 5.82
CA PRO A 106 -1.00 -17.49 7.27
C PRO A 106 -1.48 -16.22 8.00
N ASP A 107 -2.09 -16.40 9.18
CA ASP A 107 -2.63 -15.31 10.04
C ASP A 107 -1.68 -14.11 10.23
N LYS A 108 -0.37 -14.36 10.27
CA LYS A 108 0.69 -13.35 10.45
C LYS A 108 0.73 -12.30 9.33
N TYR A 109 0.01 -12.49 8.23
CA TYR A 109 -0.10 -11.50 7.14
C TYR A 109 -1.48 -10.85 7.04
N HIS A 110 -2.49 -11.35 7.76
CA HIS A 110 -3.84 -10.78 7.80
C HIS A 110 -4.33 -10.57 9.23
N ALA A 111 -5.01 -11.54 9.82
CA ALA A 111 -5.78 -11.38 11.06
C ALA A 111 -4.93 -10.98 12.27
N LYS A 112 -3.65 -11.38 12.29
CA LYS A 112 -2.69 -11.04 13.36
C LYS A 112 -1.59 -10.10 12.89
N THR A 113 -1.70 -9.59 11.67
CA THR A 113 -0.61 -9.03 10.86
C THR A 113 0.64 -8.55 11.61
N GLU A 114 1.78 -9.07 11.18
CA GLU A 114 3.12 -8.65 11.55
C GLU A 114 3.73 -7.72 10.47
N LEU A 115 3.01 -7.48 9.37
CA LEU A 115 3.47 -6.64 8.27
C LEU A 115 3.33 -5.17 8.63
N THR A 116 4.35 -4.39 8.25
CA THR A 116 4.37 -2.94 8.45
C THR A 116 4.83 -2.21 7.20
N ALA A 117 4.37 -0.99 7.02
CA ALA A 117 4.85 -0.07 6.00
C ALA A 117 5.03 1.33 6.57
N ASP A 118 6.15 1.97 6.24
CA ASP A 118 6.36 3.39 6.45
C ASP A 118 6.02 4.11 5.13
N ILE A 119 5.00 4.94 5.17
CA ILE A 119 4.52 5.72 4.03
C ILE A 119 5.11 7.13 4.11
N LYS A 120 5.80 7.53 3.05
CA LYS A 120 6.27 8.90 2.85
C LYS A 120 5.26 9.72 2.05
N GLY A 121 5.40 11.05 2.10
CA GLY A 121 4.64 11.93 1.21
C GLY A 121 5.00 11.69 -0.26
N GLY A 122 4.04 11.90 -1.16
CA GLY A 122 4.21 11.68 -2.60
C GLY A 122 4.00 10.21 -2.99
N SER A 123 4.87 9.69 -3.86
CA SER A 123 4.73 8.34 -4.41
C SER A 123 5.54 7.31 -3.64
N ASN A 124 4.91 6.17 -3.33
CA ASN A 124 5.53 5.06 -2.61
C ASN A 124 5.38 3.76 -3.40
N THR A 125 6.43 2.95 -3.40
CA THR A 125 6.38 1.56 -3.86
C THR A 125 6.68 0.64 -2.68
N VAL A 126 5.71 -0.19 -2.30
CA VAL A 126 5.77 -1.05 -1.11
C VAL A 126 5.46 -2.49 -1.54
N ASN A 127 6.51 -3.30 -1.72
CA ASN A 127 6.37 -4.68 -2.13
C ASN A 127 6.34 -5.63 -0.93
N PHE A 128 5.62 -6.74 -1.07
CA PHE A 128 5.51 -7.79 -0.07
C PHE A 128 5.88 -9.15 -0.67
N ASP A 129 7.09 -9.63 -0.37
CA ASP A 129 7.54 -10.98 -0.70
C ASP A 129 7.32 -11.89 0.51
N LEU A 130 6.12 -12.44 0.61
CA LEU A 130 5.66 -13.24 1.73
C LEU A 130 6.17 -14.69 1.64
N GLN A 131 6.39 -15.31 2.78
CA GLN A 131 6.86 -16.70 2.90
C GLN A 131 6.06 -17.47 3.95
N LYS A 132 6.06 -18.80 3.87
CA LYS A 132 5.44 -19.68 4.86
C LYS A 132 5.80 -19.36 6.33
#